data_AF-A0A248JRA1-F1
#
_entry.id   AF-A0A248JRA1-F1
#
_cell.length_a   1.000
_cell.length_b   1.000
_cell.length_c   1.000
_cell.angle_alpha   90.00
_cell.angle_beta   90.00
_cell.angle_gamma   90.00
#
_symmetry.space_group_name_H-M   'P 1'
#
loop_
_entity.id
_entity.type
_entity.pdbx_description
1 polymer ?
#
loop_
_entity_poly.entity_id
_entity_poly.type
_entity_poly.pdbx_seq_one_letter_code
_entity_poly.pdbx_strand_id
1 'polypeptide(L)'
;MPSRTRRPSPFSPLYAAALLCLTAGVAVAQVAPPPQGTGQPDGAPGAGESVTANQPLLRDPRLVGNAKAPPRDVECVVGTGSPCAGRMDFNDGRSFGFKISGPGEALFHNIGNRRCTLEYILTDSTVATAGRTMDLAAGAATTLKVRDAQGMHVRLSARGMASPVCELEVTAKQS
;
A
#
# COMPACT_ATOMS: atom_id res chain seq x y z
N MET A 1 -1.53 39.19 -37.63
CA MET A 1 -0.19 39.70 -37.29
C MET A 1 0.21 39.15 -35.91
N PRO A 2 1.43 38.64 -35.76
CA PRO A 2 1.84 37.83 -34.63
C PRO A 2 2.39 38.70 -33.48
N SER A 3 2.37 38.22 -32.25
CA SER A 3 3.54 38.32 -31.35
C SER A 3 3.37 37.48 -30.09
N ARG A 4 4.26 36.50 -30.03
CA ARG A 4 4.46 35.50 -28.99
C ARG A 4 5.67 35.99 -28.18
N THR A 5 5.53 36.19 -26.88
CA THR A 5 6.69 36.42 -26.00
C THR A 5 6.46 35.62 -24.71
N ARG A 6 6.64 34.30 -24.76
CA ARG A 6 7.83 33.59 -24.26
C ARG A 6 8.47 34.27 -23.04
N ARG A 7 8.13 33.76 -21.86
CA ARG A 7 9.07 33.68 -20.72
C ARG A 7 10.28 32.84 -21.15
N PRO A 8 11.46 33.16 -20.61
CA PRO A 8 12.15 32.12 -19.86
C PRO A 8 12.74 32.66 -18.54
N SER A 9 12.39 31.96 -17.46
CA SER A 9 13.17 31.91 -16.23
C SER A 9 13.98 30.62 -16.28
N PRO A 10 15.31 30.68 -16.17
CA PRO A 10 16.03 29.54 -15.61
C PRO A 10 17.21 29.99 -14.75
N PHE A 11 17.03 30.02 -13.42
CA PHE A 11 18.15 29.90 -12.51
C PHE A 11 17.78 28.93 -11.38
N SER A 12 18.30 27.72 -11.53
CA SER A 12 18.52 26.72 -10.50
C SER A 12 19.95 26.19 -10.74
N PRO A 13 20.55 25.45 -9.81
CA PRO A 13 20.78 25.74 -8.41
C PRO A 13 22.30 25.78 -8.13
N LEU A 14 22.73 26.56 -7.13
CA LEU A 14 24.12 26.53 -6.68
C LEU A 14 24.40 25.20 -5.95
N TYR A 15 25.31 24.44 -6.54
CA TYR A 15 26.12 23.43 -5.88
C TYR A 15 26.87 24.04 -4.70
N ALA A 16 26.77 23.42 -3.52
CA ALA A 16 27.82 23.51 -2.50
C ALA A 16 27.80 22.23 -1.66
N ALA A 17 28.81 21.39 -1.92
CA ALA A 17 29.19 20.27 -1.08
C ALA A 17 29.96 20.77 0.16
N ALA A 18 29.74 20.12 1.31
CA ALA A 18 30.64 20.13 2.47
C ALA A 18 30.40 18.80 3.23
N LEU A 19 31.24 17.77 3.11
CA LEU A 19 32.51 17.50 3.79
C LEU A 19 32.41 17.27 5.33
N LEU A 20 32.66 16.01 5.71
CA LEU A 20 33.40 15.48 6.88
C LEU A 20 33.00 15.87 8.31
N CYS A 21 32.76 14.85 9.16
CA CYS A 21 33.72 14.46 10.21
C CYS A 21 33.37 13.16 10.96
N LEU A 22 34.43 12.45 11.35
CA LEU A 22 34.54 11.16 12.05
C LEU A 22 34.13 11.23 13.55
N THR A 23 33.79 10.08 14.14
CA THR A 23 34.38 9.45 15.37
C THR A 23 33.42 8.34 15.87
N ALA A 24 33.79 7.06 15.82
CA ALA A 24 34.54 6.30 16.83
C ALA A 24 33.83 6.22 18.21
N GLY A 25 33.27 5.04 18.52
CA GLY A 25 32.68 4.73 19.83
C GLY A 25 32.49 3.23 20.01
N VAL A 26 33.49 2.59 20.63
CA VAL A 26 33.58 1.17 20.99
C VAL A 26 32.71 0.89 22.23
N ALA A 27 31.98 -0.24 22.26
CA ALA A 27 31.76 -0.99 23.51
C ALA A 27 31.28 -2.42 23.22
N VAL A 28 32.15 -3.37 23.55
CA VAL A 28 31.93 -4.82 23.57
C VAL A 28 31.18 -5.17 24.87
N ALA A 29 30.15 -6.01 24.79
CA ALA A 29 29.65 -6.74 25.95
C ALA A 29 29.40 -8.20 25.55
N GLN A 30 30.36 -9.05 25.91
CA GLN A 30 30.27 -10.51 25.85
C GLN A 30 29.42 -10.97 27.05
N VAL A 31 28.38 -11.77 26.81
CA VAL A 31 27.67 -12.52 27.85
C VAL A 31 27.92 -14.01 27.65
N ALA A 32 28.28 -14.65 28.76
CA ALA A 32 28.88 -15.96 28.91
C ALA A 32 28.02 -17.16 28.42
N PRO A 33 28.67 -18.32 28.15
CA PRO A 33 27.98 -19.58 27.83
C PRO A 33 27.32 -20.25 29.06
N PRO A 34 26.32 -21.12 28.86
CA PRO A 34 25.56 -21.74 29.94
C PRO A 34 26.32 -22.89 30.64
N PRO A 35 26.02 -23.18 31.91
CA PRO A 35 26.64 -24.28 32.65
C PRO A 35 26.09 -25.65 32.21
N GLN A 36 27.00 -26.61 32.04
CA GLN A 36 26.72 -28.04 31.91
C GLN A 36 26.47 -28.63 33.30
N GLY A 37 25.31 -29.26 33.50
CA GLY A 37 24.97 -30.05 34.67
C GLY A 37 24.61 -31.47 34.24
N THR A 38 25.40 -32.43 34.71
CA THR A 38 25.35 -33.88 34.51
C THR A 38 24.24 -34.56 35.32
N GLY A 39 23.54 -35.55 34.75
CA GLY A 39 22.86 -36.61 35.52
C GLY A 39 21.52 -37.11 34.97
N GLN A 40 21.53 -38.24 34.26
CA GLN A 40 20.40 -39.19 34.05
C GLN A 40 20.60 -40.38 35.02
N PRO A 41 19.70 -41.39 35.16
CA PRO A 41 18.33 -41.57 34.65
C PRO A 41 17.33 -42.10 35.70
N ASP A 42 16.01 -42.08 35.41
CA ASP A 42 15.11 -43.21 35.73
C ASP A 42 13.71 -43.04 35.08
N GLY A 43 13.21 -44.11 34.47
CA GLY A 43 11.78 -44.34 34.18
C GLY A 43 11.20 -43.91 32.82
N ALA A 44 11.20 -44.79 31.82
CA ALA A 44 10.35 -44.73 30.61
C ALA A 44 8.94 -45.35 30.90
N PRO A 45 7.99 -45.48 29.93
CA PRO A 45 7.90 -44.96 28.56
C PRO A 45 6.52 -44.32 28.20
N GLY A 46 6.47 -43.51 27.14
CA GLY A 46 5.22 -43.06 26.52
C GLY A 46 5.46 -42.64 25.08
N ALA A 47 4.85 -43.36 24.14
CA ALA A 47 5.07 -43.31 22.70
C ALA A 47 4.83 -41.95 22.04
N GLY A 48 5.59 -41.64 20.99
CA GLY A 48 5.34 -40.50 20.09
C GLY A 48 6.49 -40.26 19.12
N GLU A 49 6.26 -40.60 17.85
CA GLU A 49 7.23 -40.75 16.76
C GLU A 49 7.95 -39.46 16.28
N SER A 50 9.23 -39.65 15.97
CA SER A 50 9.97 -39.21 14.78
C SER A 50 9.41 -38.04 13.95
N VAL A 51 10.02 -36.85 14.11
CA VAL A 51 9.88 -35.73 13.18
C VAL A 51 10.60 -36.08 11.87
N THR A 52 9.86 -36.63 10.91
CA THR A 52 10.27 -36.65 9.50
C THR A 52 9.59 -35.49 8.80
N ALA A 53 10.36 -34.45 8.51
CA ALA A 53 9.99 -33.35 7.64
C ALA A 53 9.80 -33.87 6.21
N ASN A 54 8.56 -34.09 5.79
CA ASN A 54 8.05 -34.01 4.40
C ASN A 54 6.60 -34.54 4.36
N GLN A 55 5.64 -33.75 4.87
CA GLN A 55 4.23 -33.92 4.52
C GLN A 55 3.64 -32.60 4.04
N PRO A 56 2.83 -32.61 2.96
CA PRO A 56 2.14 -31.42 2.52
C PRO A 56 1.17 -31.03 3.62
N LEU A 57 1.23 -29.77 4.06
CA LEU A 57 0.29 -29.19 5.03
C LEU A 57 -1.12 -29.31 4.45
N LEU A 58 -1.78 -30.43 4.76
CA LEU A 58 -3.20 -30.65 4.56
C LEU A 58 -3.88 -29.56 5.39
N ARG A 59 -4.33 -28.50 4.71
CA ARG A 59 -5.00 -27.35 5.29
C ARG A 59 -6.17 -27.85 6.13
N ASP A 60 -5.98 -27.85 7.45
CA ASP A 60 -7.01 -28.24 8.40
C ASP A 60 -8.18 -27.24 8.28
N PRO A 61 -9.36 -27.64 7.78
CA PRO A 61 -10.46 -26.71 7.52
C PRO A 61 -11.05 -26.12 8.81
N ARG A 62 -10.61 -26.57 9.99
CA ARG A 62 -11.10 -26.10 11.29
C ARG A 62 -10.29 -24.95 11.90
N LEU A 63 -9.15 -24.58 11.31
CA LEU A 63 -8.39 -23.38 11.69
C LEU A 63 -8.87 -22.10 11.00
N VAL A 64 -9.95 -22.15 10.21
CA VAL A 64 -10.67 -20.95 9.73
C VAL A 64 -11.59 -20.44 10.86
N GLY A 65 -11.02 -20.27 12.05
CA GLY A 65 -11.71 -19.70 13.20
C GLY A 65 -11.86 -18.20 13.00
N ASN A 66 -13.08 -17.74 12.72
CA ASN A 66 -13.53 -16.36 12.92
C ASN A 66 -12.57 -15.24 12.50
N ALA A 67 -11.80 -15.41 11.41
CA ALA A 67 -11.32 -14.25 10.68
C ALA A 67 -12.58 -13.62 10.08
N LYS A 68 -13.12 -12.61 10.76
CA LYS A 68 -14.12 -11.69 10.21
C LYS A 68 -13.71 -11.46 8.77
N ALA A 69 -14.50 -11.96 7.82
CA ALA A 69 -14.21 -11.77 6.40
C ALA A 69 -13.82 -10.30 6.23
N PRO A 70 -12.70 -9.99 5.56
CA PRO A 70 -12.25 -8.61 5.42
C PRO A 70 -13.46 -7.76 5.02
N PRO A 71 -13.67 -6.57 5.62
CA PRO A 71 -14.78 -5.70 5.26
C PRO A 71 -14.88 -5.65 3.74
N ARG A 72 -16.03 -6.06 3.18
CA ARG A 72 -16.17 -6.17 1.72
C ARG A 72 -15.81 -4.82 1.12
N ASP A 73 -14.77 -4.81 0.30
CA ASP A 73 -14.36 -3.64 -0.46
C ASP A 73 -15.53 -3.20 -1.32
N VAL A 74 -15.95 -1.94 -1.19
CA VAL A 74 -16.89 -1.36 -2.13
C VAL A 74 -16.09 -1.13 -3.41
N GLU A 75 -16.27 -2.02 -4.39
CA GLU A 75 -15.56 -1.97 -5.67
C GLU A 75 -16.45 -1.30 -6.73
N CYS A 76 -15.96 -0.21 -7.32
CA CYS A 76 -16.62 0.47 -8.43
C CYS A 76 -15.83 0.25 -9.73
N VAL A 77 -16.52 -0.09 -10.82
CA VAL A 77 -15.88 -0.30 -12.13
C VAL A 77 -15.86 1.02 -12.89
N VAL A 78 -14.67 1.52 -13.22
CA VAL A 78 -14.46 2.79 -13.92
C VAL A 78 -14.05 2.52 -15.36
N GLY A 79 -14.72 3.16 -16.30
CA GLY A 79 -14.44 3.07 -17.74
C GLY A 79 -14.77 4.36 -18.46
N THR A 80 -14.57 4.38 -19.79
CA THR A 80 -14.92 5.55 -20.61
C THR A 80 -16.43 5.79 -20.55
N GLY A 81 -16.84 6.94 -20.01
CA GLY A 81 -18.25 7.29 -19.83
C GLY A 81 -18.93 6.67 -18.60
N SER A 82 -18.21 5.89 -17.80
CA SER A 82 -18.69 5.34 -16.52
C SER A 82 -17.82 5.84 -15.35
N PRO A 83 -18.00 7.11 -14.93
CA PRO A 83 -17.31 7.64 -13.77
C PRO A 83 -17.87 7.05 -12.48
N CYS A 84 -17.02 6.91 -11.47
CA CYS A 84 -17.41 6.53 -10.12
C CYS A 84 -17.27 7.73 -9.20
N ALA A 85 -18.38 8.29 -8.72
CA ALA A 85 -18.38 9.37 -7.75
C ALA A 85 -19.03 8.92 -6.44
N GLY A 86 -18.46 9.30 -5.31
CA GLY A 86 -19.06 8.96 -4.02
C GLY A 86 -18.32 9.49 -2.80
N ARG A 87 -19.06 9.52 -1.70
CA ARG A 87 -18.52 9.79 -0.36
C ARG A 87 -18.00 8.49 0.25
N MET A 88 -16.72 8.49 0.57
CA MET A 88 -15.98 7.40 1.20
C MET A 88 -15.77 7.72 2.66
N ASP A 89 -16.30 6.90 3.56
CA ASP A 89 -16.11 7.02 5.00
C ASP A 89 -15.25 5.85 5.50
N PHE A 90 -14.06 6.17 6.00
CA PHE A 90 -13.04 5.23 6.43
C PHE A 90 -13.08 4.93 7.94
N ASN A 91 -13.99 5.55 8.72
CA ASN A 91 -14.09 5.31 10.17
C ASN A 91 -14.44 3.85 10.52
N ASP A 92 -15.15 3.16 9.64
CA ASP A 92 -15.58 1.77 9.84
C ASP A 92 -14.50 0.73 9.48
N GLY A 93 -13.26 1.17 9.17
CA GLY A 93 -12.19 0.28 8.70
C GLY A 93 -12.42 -0.28 7.30
N ARG A 94 -13.20 0.43 6.47
CA ARG A 94 -13.52 0.04 5.09
C ARG A 94 -12.45 0.58 4.15
N SER A 95 -11.98 -0.24 3.22
CA SER A 95 -11.25 0.23 2.04
C SER A 95 -12.22 0.40 0.87
N PHE A 96 -11.89 1.27 -0.08
CA PHE A 96 -12.68 1.48 -1.30
C PHE A 96 -11.86 1.05 -2.51
N GLY A 97 -12.44 0.19 -3.35
CA GLY A 97 -11.82 -0.38 -4.53
C GLY A 97 -12.32 0.28 -5.83
N PHE A 98 -11.42 0.45 -6.79
CA PHE A 98 -11.73 0.93 -8.13
C PHE A 98 -11.11 0.00 -9.16
N LYS A 99 -11.95 -0.66 -9.94
CA LYS A 99 -11.50 -1.44 -11.09
C LYS A 99 -11.51 -0.55 -12.33
N ILE A 100 -10.34 -0.01 -12.68
CA ILE A 100 -10.19 0.82 -13.87
C ILE A 100 -10.00 -0.07 -15.09
N SER A 101 -10.76 0.19 -16.16
CA SER A 101 -10.76 -0.62 -17.39
C SER A 101 -9.71 -0.13 -18.40
N GLY A 102 -8.94 -1.08 -18.96
CA GLY A 102 -8.09 -0.88 -20.14
C GLY A 102 -6.88 0.03 -19.92
N PRO A 103 -6.03 0.18 -20.94
CA PRO A 103 -4.88 1.05 -20.87
C PRO A 103 -5.31 2.52 -21.04
N GLY A 104 -4.62 3.41 -20.33
CA GLY A 104 -4.86 4.85 -20.38
C GLY A 104 -4.58 5.54 -19.05
N GLU A 105 -5.51 6.37 -18.61
CA GLU A 105 -5.35 7.22 -17.44
C GLU A 105 -6.59 7.18 -16.54
N ALA A 106 -6.37 7.06 -15.23
CA ALA A 106 -7.39 7.16 -14.19
C ALA A 106 -7.22 8.49 -13.46
N LEU A 107 -8.20 9.38 -13.53
CA LEU A 107 -8.21 10.64 -12.80
C LEU A 107 -8.97 10.47 -11.49
N PHE A 108 -8.32 10.75 -10.37
CA PHE A 108 -8.91 10.80 -9.04
C PHE A 108 -9.05 12.27 -8.64
N HIS A 109 -10.28 12.75 -8.55
CA HIS A 109 -10.61 14.13 -8.22
C HIS A 109 -11.29 14.21 -6.86
N ASN A 110 -10.74 14.99 -5.94
CA ASN A 110 -11.38 15.27 -4.67
C ASN A 110 -12.41 16.40 -4.84
N ILE A 111 -13.66 16.01 -4.99
CA ILE A 111 -14.80 16.93 -5.13
C ILE A 111 -15.28 17.48 -3.79
N GLY A 112 -14.74 16.96 -2.68
CA GLY A 112 -15.05 17.41 -1.33
C GLY A 112 -14.33 18.69 -0.94
N ASN A 113 -14.76 19.25 0.20
CA ASN A 113 -14.17 20.47 0.78
C ASN A 113 -13.03 20.20 1.78
N ARG A 114 -12.65 18.94 1.99
CA ARG A 114 -11.59 18.54 2.93
C ARG A 114 -10.43 17.90 2.19
N ARG A 115 -9.23 18.03 2.76
CA ARG A 115 -8.04 17.32 2.29
C ARG A 115 -8.14 15.83 2.60
N CYS A 116 -7.73 15.03 1.62
CA CYS A 116 -7.68 13.57 1.67
C CYS A 116 -6.24 13.11 1.57
N THR A 117 -5.78 12.35 2.57
CA THR A 117 -4.49 11.66 2.52
C THR A 117 -4.77 10.17 2.58
N LEU A 118 -4.58 9.50 1.44
CA LEU A 118 -4.98 8.12 1.21
C LEU A 118 -3.75 7.28 0.98
N GLU A 119 -3.68 6.11 1.60
CA GLU A 119 -2.78 5.04 1.18
C GLU A 119 -3.48 4.23 0.09
N TYR A 120 -2.73 3.82 -0.94
CA TYR A 120 -3.27 3.03 -2.01
C TYR A 120 -2.39 1.85 -2.42
N ILE A 121 -3.09 0.78 -2.82
CA ILE A 121 -2.51 -0.42 -3.43
C ILE A 121 -2.97 -0.46 -4.88
N LEU A 122 -2.01 -0.57 -5.80
CA LEU A 122 -2.26 -0.80 -7.23
C LEU A 122 -2.01 -2.26 -7.54
N THR A 123 -2.93 -2.89 -8.26
CA THR A 123 -2.75 -4.24 -8.79
C THR A 123 -3.10 -4.22 -10.27
N ASP A 124 -2.14 -4.53 -11.13
CA ASP A 124 -2.36 -4.83 -12.54
C ASP A 124 -2.09 -6.32 -12.81
N SER A 125 -2.12 -6.75 -14.08
CA SER A 125 -1.93 -8.15 -14.45
C SER A 125 -0.52 -8.71 -14.14
N THR A 126 0.47 -7.83 -13.98
CA THR A 126 1.89 -8.19 -13.84
C THR A 126 2.49 -7.82 -12.49
N VAL A 127 1.99 -6.76 -11.85
CA VAL A 127 2.60 -6.14 -10.67
C VAL A 127 1.54 -5.73 -9.66
N ALA A 128 1.83 -5.98 -8.39
CA ALA A 128 1.14 -5.37 -7.25
C ALA A 128 2.10 -4.39 -6.54
N THR A 129 1.69 -3.13 -6.40
CA THR A 129 2.44 -2.09 -5.68
C THR A 129 1.62 -1.60 -4.50
N ALA A 130 2.15 -1.68 -3.28
CA ALA A 130 1.51 -1.22 -2.04
C ALA A 130 2.29 -0.07 -1.38
N GLY A 131 1.70 0.55 -0.35
CA GLY A 131 2.40 1.54 0.48
C GLY A 131 2.55 2.93 -0.14
N ARG A 132 1.87 3.23 -1.25
CA ARG A 132 1.93 4.55 -1.88
C ARG A 132 0.90 5.48 -1.26
N THR A 133 1.23 6.76 -1.14
CA THR A 133 0.29 7.77 -0.64
C THR A 133 -0.17 8.67 -1.77
N MET A 134 -1.47 8.98 -1.77
CA MET A 134 -2.10 10.00 -2.60
C MET A 134 -2.60 11.09 -1.68
N ASP A 135 -2.15 12.32 -1.90
CA ASP A 135 -2.58 13.49 -1.16
C ASP A 135 -3.35 14.43 -2.08
N LEU A 136 -4.63 14.61 -1.79
CA LEU A 136 -5.56 15.43 -2.56
C LEU A 136 -6.09 16.55 -1.66
N ALA A 137 -5.67 17.79 -1.92
CA ALA A 137 -6.35 18.96 -1.36
C ALA A 137 -7.81 19.04 -1.86
N ALA A 138 -8.62 19.91 -1.24
CA ALA A 138 -9.98 20.16 -1.70
C ALA A 138 -9.97 20.67 -3.16
N GLY A 139 -10.76 20.06 -4.04
CA GLY A 139 -10.79 20.37 -5.47
C GLY A 139 -9.56 19.93 -6.27
N ALA A 140 -8.59 19.25 -5.65
CA ALA A 140 -7.40 18.76 -6.34
C ALA A 140 -7.65 17.42 -7.03
N ALA A 141 -6.98 17.20 -8.15
CA ALA A 141 -7.02 15.94 -8.87
C ALA A 141 -5.61 15.38 -9.10
N THR A 142 -5.51 14.05 -9.19
CA THR A 142 -4.29 13.32 -9.53
C THR A 142 -4.60 12.24 -10.54
N THR A 143 -3.67 12.02 -11.47
CA THR A 143 -3.81 10.99 -12.50
C THR A 143 -2.88 9.81 -12.22
N LEU A 144 -3.41 8.59 -12.33
CA LEU A 144 -2.64 7.35 -12.35
C LEU A 144 -2.65 6.77 -13.76
N LYS A 145 -1.49 6.34 -14.26
CA LYS A 145 -1.38 5.67 -15.55
C LYS A 145 -1.78 4.21 -15.43
N VAL A 146 -2.68 3.76 -16.30
CA VAL A 146 -3.07 2.37 -16.45
C VAL A 146 -2.33 1.81 -17.66
N ARG A 147 -1.37 0.92 -17.42
CA ARG A 147 -0.51 0.38 -18.49
C ARG A 147 -1.06 -0.91 -19.08
N ASP A 148 -1.79 -1.64 -18.26
CA ASP A 148 -2.25 -2.98 -18.58
C ASP A 148 -3.55 -2.96 -19.40
N ALA A 149 -3.65 -3.90 -20.34
CA ALA A 149 -4.80 -3.99 -21.24
C ALA A 149 -6.07 -4.50 -20.53
N GLN A 150 -5.92 -5.29 -19.45
CA GLN A 150 -7.03 -5.74 -18.61
C GLN A 150 -7.44 -4.66 -17.60
N GLY A 151 -6.58 -3.67 -17.37
CA GLY A 151 -6.84 -2.51 -16.53
C GLY A 151 -6.03 -2.54 -15.22
N MET A 152 -6.53 -1.85 -14.20
CA MET A 152 -5.84 -1.74 -12.91
C MET A 152 -6.86 -1.67 -11.77
N HIS A 153 -6.63 -2.42 -10.71
CA HIS A 153 -7.36 -2.29 -9.46
C HIS A 153 -6.61 -1.34 -8.52
N VAL A 154 -7.32 -0.32 -8.03
CA VAL A 154 -6.83 0.62 -7.01
C VAL A 154 -7.64 0.44 -5.75
N ARG A 155 -7.00 0.09 -4.64
CA ARG A 155 -7.63 0.02 -3.32
C ARG A 155 -7.13 1.16 -2.45
N LEU A 156 -8.04 1.99 -1.96
CA LEU A 156 -7.77 3.18 -1.14
C LEU A 156 -8.08 2.89 0.34
N SER A 157 -7.23 3.36 1.23
CA SER A 157 -7.43 3.35 2.69
C SER A 157 -7.03 4.71 3.27
N ALA A 158 -7.68 5.15 4.35
CA ALA A 158 -7.29 6.40 5.02
C ALA A 158 -5.91 6.26 5.67
N ARG A 159 -5.06 7.29 5.49
CA ARG A 159 -3.79 7.40 6.22
C ARG A 159 -3.99 8.38 7.37
N GLY A 160 -3.82 7.88 8.60
CA GLY A 160 -4.07 8.61 9.84
C GLY A 160 -3.40 9.99 9.84
N MET A 161 -4.25 11.03 9.85
CA MET A 161 -4.04 12.46 10.14
C MET A 161 -5.02 13.34 9.33
N ALA A 162 -5.54 12.85 8.19
CA ALA A 162 -6.52 13.56 7.37
C ALA A 162 -7.98 13.22 7.73
N SER A 163 -8.93 13.92 7.08
CA SER A 163 -10.38 13.65 7.22
C SER A 163 -10.66 12.16 6.97
N PRO A 164 -11.39 11.45 7.86
CA PRO A 164 -11.78 10.07 7.63
C PRO A 164 -12.86 9.94 6.55
N VAL A 165 -13.36 11.07 6.04
CA VAL A 165 -14.31 11.15 4.95
C VAL A 165 -13.66 11.84 3.76
N CYS A 166 -13.75 11.22 2.59
CA CYS A 166 -13.30 11.74 1.31
C CYS A 166 -14.41 11.64 0.27
N GLU A 167 -14.65 12.71 -0.47
CA GLU A 167 -15.58 12.70 -1.60
C GLU A 167 -14.75 12.69 -2.87
N LEU A 168 -14.71 11.55 -3.55
CA LEU A 168 -13.92 11.40 -4.78
C LEU A 168 -14.83 11.13 -5.97
N GLU A 169 -14.44 11.71 -7.09
CA GLU A 169 -14.87 11.33 -8.42
C GLU A 169 -13.68 10.70 -9.14
N VAL A 170 -13.88 9.49 -9.66
CA VAL A 170 -12.88 8.74 -10.40
C VAL A 170 -13.37 8.55 -11.83
N THR A 171 -12.57 9.02 -12.78
CA THR A 171 -12.89 8.90 -14.22
C THR A 171 -11.74 8.20 -14.95
N ALA A 172 -12.07 7.49 -16.03
CA ALA A 172 -11.08 6.83 -16.87
C ALA A 172 -11.07 7.45 -18.27
N LYS A 173 -9.88 7.67 -18.80
CA LYS A 173 -9.63 8.07 -20.18
C LYS A 173 -8.78 6.99 -20.84
N GLN A 174 -9.34 6.31 -21.83
CA GLN A 174 -8.64 5.29 -22.60
C GLN A 174 -7.72 5.94 -23.64
N SER A 175 -6.63 5.23 -23.97
CA SER A 175 -5.64 5.63 -24.99
C SER A 175 -5.82 4.88 -26.30
#